data_AF-A0A6F9AD40-F1
#
_entry.id   AF-A0A6F9AD40-F1
#
_cell.length_a   1.000
_cell.length_b   1.000
_cell.length_c   1.000
_cell.angle_alpha   90.00
_cell.angle_beta   90.00
_cell.angle_gamma   90.00
#
_symmetry.space_group_name_H-M   'P 1'
#
loop_
_entity.id
_entity.type
_entity.pdbx_description
1 polymer ?
#
loop_
_entity_poly.entity_id
_entity_poly.type
_entity_poly.pdbx_seq_one_letter_code
_entity_poly.pdbx_strand_id
1 'polypeptide(L)'
;MVAAKKTKKSLESINSRLQLVMKSEIEYYAMLAKTGVHHYSGNNIELGTACGKYFRVCTLAIIDPGDSDIIRSMPDQPQGEK
;
A
#
# COMPACT_ATOMS: atom_id res chain seq x y z
N MET A 1 -35.31 -29.94 -19.26
CA MET A 1 -34.94 -28.53 -19.04
C MET A 1 -33.88 -28.49 -17.94
N VAL A 2 -32.60 -28.29 -18.28
CA VAL A 2 -31.54 -28.11 -17.29
C VAL A 2 -31.52 -26.63 -16.90
N ALA A 3 -31.80 -26.34 -15.64
CA ALA A 3 -31.72 -25.00 -15.08
C ALA A 3 -30.27 -24.50 -15.11
N ALA A 4 -30.04 -23.42 -15.84
CA ALA A 4 -28.75 -22.74 -15.85
C ALA A 4 -28.48 -22.16 -14.45
N LYS A 5 -27.49 -22.73 -13.73
CA LYS A 5 -26.95 -22.10 -12.52
C LYS A 5 -26.39 -20.74 -12.94
N LYS A 6 -27.03 -19.66 -12.46
CA LYS A 6 -26.53 -18.30 -12.60
C LYS A 6 -25.28 -18.17 -11.74
N THR A 7 -24.13 -18.60 -12.28
CA THR A 7 -22.83 -18.35 -11.67
C THR A 7 -22.67 -16.83 -11.66
N LYS A 8 -22.85 -16.23 -10.48
CA LYS A 8 -22.54 -14.83 -10.22
C LYS A 8 -21.03 -14.70 -10.44
N LYS A 9 -20.61 -14.49 -11.70
CA LYS A 9 -19.24 -14.11 -12.04
C LYS A 9 -18.98 -12.87 -11.18
N SER A 10 -18.04 -12.99 -10.24
CA SER A 10 -17.45 -11.84 -9.61
C SER A 10 -16.88 -10.98 -10.75
N LEU A 11 -17.67 -10.01 -11.21
CA LEU A 11 -17.19 -8.90 -12.02
C LEU A 11 -16.61 -7.88 -11.04
N GLU A 12 -15.65 -8.31 -10.23
CA GLU A 12 -14.75 -7.36 -9.60
C GLU A 12 -14.02 -6.63 -10.73
N SER A 13 -14.11 -5.30 -10.72
CA SER A 13 -13.49 -4.44 -11.72
C SER A 13 -12.01 -4.82 -11.86
N ILE A 14 -11.53 -4.99 -13.09
CA ILE A 14 -10.12 -5.32 -13.38
C ILE A 14 -9.18 -4.34 -12.67
N ASN A 15 -9.60 -3.08 -12.54
CA ASN A 15 -8.87 -2.05 -11.81
C ASN A 15 -8.70 -2.41 -10.32
N SER A 16 -9.76 -2.86 -9.66
CA SER A 16 -9.70 -3.27 -8.24
C SER A 16 -8.78 -4.49 -8.03
N ARG A 17 -8.75 -5.43 -8.98
CA ARG A 17 -7.82 -6.56 -8.93
C ARG A 17 -6.37 -6.12 -9.11
N LEU A 18 -6.09 -5.19 -10.02
CA LEU A 18 -4.75 -4.65 -10.23
C LEU A 18 -4.26 -3.88 -8.99
N GLN A 19 -5.13 -3.06 -8.39
CA GLN A 19 -4.83 -2.36 -7.13
C GLN A 19 -4.53 -3.33 -5.99
N LEU A 20 -5.29 -4.43 -5.89
CA LEU A 20 -5.06 -5.47 -4.88
C LEU A 20 -3.72 -6.16 -5.08
N VAL A 21 -3.38 -6.54 -6.31
CA VAL A 21 -2.10 -7.22 -6.63
C VAL A 21 -0.93 -6.31 -6.27
N MET A 22 -0.93 -5.06 -6.74
CA MET A 22 0.16 -4.11 -6.45
C MET A 22 0.32 -3.88 -4.94
N LYS A 23 -0.80 -3.74 -4.21
CA LYS A 23 -0.77 -3.62 -2.76
C LYS A 23 -0.15 -4.85 -2.10
N SER A 24 -0.58 -6.04 -2.51
CA SER A 24 -0.08 -7.30 -1.95
C SER A 24 1.41 -7.52 -2.23
N GLU A 25 1.91 -7.11 -3.40
CA GLU A 25 3.33 -7.20 -3.74
C GLU A 25 4.18 -6.29 -2.85
N ILE A 26 3.74 -5.04 -2.62
CA ILE A 26 4.45 -4.09 -1.77
C ILE A 26 4.45 -4.57 -0.32
N GLU A 27 3.31 -5.02 0.21
CA GLU A 27 3.21 -5.57 1.56
C GLU A 27 4.10 -6.82 1.74
N TYR A 28 4.17 -7.67 0.72
CA TYR A 28 5.02 -8.85 0.72
C TYR A 28 6.50 -8.48 0.82
N TYR A 29 6.99 -7.56 -0.02
CA TYR A 29 8.38 -7.11 0.06
C TYR A 29 8.68 -6.39 1.38
N ALA A 30 7.75 -5.58 1.88
CA ALA A 30 7.90 -4.90 3.17
C ALA A 30 7.95 -5.89 4.35
N MET A 31 7.15 -6.96 4.31
CA MET A 31 7.18 -8.01 5.33
C MET A 31 8.54 -8.74 5.34
N LEU A 32 9.06 -9.10 4.16
CA LEU A 32 10.39 -9.72 4.05
C LEU A 32 11.51 -8.80 4.54
N ALA A 33 11.41 -7.51 4.22
CA ALA A 33 12.36 -6.48 4.63
C ALA A 33 12.21 -6.07 6.10
N LYS A 34 11.22 -6.61 6.83
CA LYS A 34 10.92 -6.21 8.21
C LYS A 34 10.76 -4.69 8.30
N THR A 35 9.96 -4.12 7.41
CA THR A 35 9.64 -2.68 7.41
C THR A 35 8.17 -2.46 7.75
N GLY A 36 7.87 -1.43 8.54
CA GLY A 36 6.49 -1.05 8.84
C GLY A 36 5.75 -0.54 7.60
N VAL A 37 4.55 -1.07 7.36
CA VAL A 37 3.65 -0.61 6.31
C VAL A 37 2.53 0.21 6.94
N HIS A 38 2.38 1.46 6.51
CA HIS A 38 1.29 2.31 6.95
C HIS A 38 0.28 2.52 5.81
N HIS A 39 -0.99 2.16 6.06
CA HIS A 39 -2.06 2.36 5.08
C HIS A 39 -2.58 3.78 5.15
N TYR A 40 -2.27 4.57 4.13
CA TYR A 40 -2.82 5.90 3.95
C TYR A 40 -4.29 5.81 3.53
N SER A 41 -5.17 6.51 4.25
CA SER A 41 -6.62 6.53 3.98
C SER A 41 -7.04 7.57 2.93
N GLY A 42 -6.13 8.45 2.48
CA GLY A 42 -6.43 9.50 1.50
C GLY A 42 -6.18 9.07 0.05
N ASN A 43 -6.29 10.02 -0.88
CA ASN A 43 -6.17 9.73 -2.32
C ASN A 43 -4.74 9.99 -2.85
N ASN A 44 -4.39 9.42 -4.02
CA ASN A 44 -3.05 9.55 -4.62
C ASN A 44 -2.69 10.98 -5.07
N ILE A 45 -3.67 11.86 -5.23
CA ILE A 45 -3.47 13.30 -5.51
C ILE A 45 -3.01 14.02 -4.24
N GLU A 46 -3.66 13.73 -3.10
CA GLU A 46 -3.35 14.33 -1.80
C GLU A 46 -1.97 13.88 -1.33
N LEU A 47 -1.64 12.59 -1.52
CA LEU A 47 -0.32 12.06 -1.19
C LEU A 47 0.78 12.71 -2.02
N GLY A 48 0.57 12.88 -3.33
CA GLY A 48 1.52 13.58 -4.21
C GLY A 48 1.72 15.04 -3.78
N THR A 49 0.63 15.73 -3.45
CA THR A 49 0.65 17.12 -2.99
C THR A 49 1.36 17.25 -1.64
N ALA A 50 1.12 16.34 -0.69
CA ALA A 50 1.79 16.30 0.60
C ALA A 50 3.32 16.11 0.47
N CYS A 51 3.75 15.38 -0.58
CA CYS A 51 5.16 15.22 -0.91
C CYS A 51 5.73 16.37 -1.78
N GLY A 52 4.95 17.43 -2.03
CA GLY A 52 5.36 18.56 -2.87
C GLY A 52 5.47 18.24 -4.37
N LYS A 53 4.75 17.22 -4.87
CA LYS A 53 4.76 16.80 -6.28
C LYS A 53 3.45 17.18 -6.98
N TYR A 54 3.55 17.63 -8.23
CA TYR A 54 2.40 17.96 -9.09
C TYR A 54 1.81 16.75 -9.84
N PHE A 55 2.28 15.55 -9.53
CA PHE A 55 1.81 14.29 -10.11
C PHE A 55 1.28 13.34 -9.03
N ARG A 56 0.46 12.38 -9.44
CA ARG A 56 -0.17 11.41 -8.53
C ARG A 56 0.86 10.41 -8.01
N VAL A 57 0.82 10.15 -6.70
CA VAL A 57 1.71 9.19 -6.03
C VAL A 57 0.87 8.10 -5.36
N CYS A 58 1.13 6.84 -5.70
CA CYS A 58 0.39 5.70 -5.13
C CYS A 58 1.09 5.10 -3.91
N THR A 59 2.43 5.14 -3.86
CA THR A 59 3.25 4.54 -2.80
C THR A 59 4.45 5.44 -2.52
N LEU A 60 4.81 5.58 -1.25
CA LEU A 60 6.00 6.29 -0.79
C LEU A 60 6.88 5.33 0.01
N ALA A 61 8.20 5.39 -0.19
CA ALA A 61 9.18 4.72 0.65
C ALA A 61 10.01 5.77 1.39
N ILE A 62 10.19 5.59 2.69
CA ILE A 62 11.00 6.48 3.53
C ILE A 62 12.40 5.87 3.61
N ILE A 63 13.36 6.53 2.97
CA ILE A 63 14.79 6.12 3.03
C ILE A 63 15.48 6.67 4.26
N ASP A 64 15.10 7.88 4.67
CA ASP A 64 15.66 8.62 5.79
C ASP A 64 14.55 9.50 6.37
N PRO A 65 14.31 9.47 7.70
CA PRO A 65 13.27 10.27 8.33
C PRO A 65 13.64 11.75 8.51
N GLY A 66 14.92 12.12 8.46
CA GLY A 66 15.40 13.42 8.92
C GLY A 66 14.86 13.75 10.32
N ASP A 67 14.35 14.97 10.49
CA ASP A 67 13.70 15.45 11.72
C ASP A 67 12.19 15.14 11.78
N SER A 68 11.68 14.30 10.88
CA SER A 68 10.24 14.02 10.80
C SER A 68 9.83 12.96 11.82
N ASP A 69 8.71 13.19 12.52
CA ASP A 69 8.08 12.23 13.43
C ASP A 69 7.41 11.02 12.73
N ILE A 70 7.63 10.83 11.42
CA ILE A 70 6.89 9.89 10.57
C ILE A 70 7.06 8.41 10.97
N ILE A 71 8.16 8.06 11.64
CA ILE A 71 8.47 6.68 12.06
C ILE A 71 7.88 6.36 13.46
N ARG A 72 7.47 7.35 14.26
CA ARG A 72 6.95 7.11 15.63
C ARG A 72 5.66 6.29 15.69
N SER A 73 4.90 6.23 14.61
CA SER A 73 3.66 5.44 14.55
C SER A 73 3.89 3.97 14.16
N MET A 74 5.14 3.54 13.93
CA MET A 74 5.44 2.14 13.65
C MET A 74 5.66 1.36 14.96
N PRO A 75 5.17 0.12 15.09
CA PRO A 75 5.54 -0.74 16.20
C PRO A 75 7.04 -1.03 16.14
N ASP A 76 7.73 -0.83 17.26
CA ASP A 76 9.17 -1.02 17.42
C ASP A 76 9.59 -2.40 16.89
N GLN A 77 10.43 -2.40 15.85
CA GLN A 77 11.10 -3.62 15.41
C GLN A 77 12.49 -3.64 16.05
N PRO A 78 12.91 -4.79 16.64
CA PRO A 78 14.17 -4.89 17.32
C PRO A 78 15.29 -4.50 16.37
N GLN A 79 15.97 -3.42 16.75
CA GLN A 79 17.16 -2.88 16.13
C GLN A 79 18.13 -4.02 15.83
N GLY A 80 18.25 -4.37 14.55
CA GLY A 80 19.28 -5.28 14.07
C GLY A 80 20.64 -4.62 14.23
N GLU A 81 21.30 -4.95 15.33
CA GLU A 81 22.74 -5.04 15.55
C GLU A 81 23.61 -4.19 14.61
N LYS A 82 24.00 -3.01 15.10
CA LYS A 82 25.41 -2.62 15.25
C LYS A 82 25.57 -1.80 16.53
#